data_AF-A0A7K2BTG0-F1
#
_entry.id   AF-A0A7K2BTG0-F1
#
_cell.length_a   1.000
_cell.length_b   1.000
_cell.length_c   1.000
_cell.angle_alpha   90.00
_cell.angle_beta   90.00
_cell.angle_gamma   90.00
#
_symmetry.space_group_name_H-M   'P 1'
#
loop_
_entity.id
_entity.type
_entity.pdbx_description
1 polymer ?
#
loop_
_entity_poly.entity_id
_entity_poly.type
_entity_poly.pdbx_seq_one_letter_code
_entity_poly.pdbx_strand_id
1 'polypeptide(L)' 'TQILARANGKSHVLNLEPEDLAALTVEAAAMAKVPLAGTSWVPGVD' A
#
# COMPACT_ATOMS: atom_id res chain seq x y z
N THR A 1 -12.28 -2.47 -5.10
CA THR A 1 -12.04 -1.11 -4.54
C THR A 1 -12.36 -1.00 -3.06
N GLN A 2 -13.47 -1.54 -2.51
CA GLN A 2 -13.77 -1.43 -1.05
C GLN A 2 -12.70 -2.02 -0.10
N ILE A 3 -11.93 -3.02 -0.52
CA ILE A 3 -10.88 -3.63 0.33
C ILE A 3 -9.76 -2.62 0.66
N LEU A 4 -9.38 -1.76 -0.29
CA LEU A 4 -8.32 -0.75 -0.11
C LEU A 4 -8.71 0.34 0.90
N ALA A 5 -9.98 0.74 0.89
CA ALA A 5 -10.50 1.75 1.80
C ALA A 5 -10.56 1.21 3.24
N ARG A 6 -10.99 -0.06 3.42
CA ARG A 6 -11.03 -0.70 4.74
C ARG A 6 -9.66 -0.90 5.38
N ALA A 7 -8.61 -1.19 4.59
CA ALA A 7 -7.25 -1.31 5.11
C ALA A 7 -6.75 -0.01 5.79
N ASN A 8 -7.21 1.16 5.32
CA ASN A 8 -6.88 2.47 5.87
C ASN A 8 -7.94 3.03 6.84
N GLY A 9 -8.93 2.23 7.25
CA GLY A 9 -10.01 2.70 8.14
C GLY A 9 -10.99 3.71 7.53
N LYS A 10 -10.97 3.90 6.20
CA LYS A 10 -11.83 4.85 5.48
C LYS A 10 -12.96 4.12 4.73
N SER A 11 -14.14 4.73 4.67
CA SER A 11 -15.33 4.08 4.07
C SER A 11 -15.34 4.06 2.53
N HIS A 12 -14.52 4.89 1.86
CA HIS A 12 -14.49 5.02 0.41
C HIS A 12 -13.09 5.32 -0.13
N VAL A 13 -12.72 4.69 -1.26
CA VAL A 13 -11.39 4.86 -1.91
C VAL A 13 -11.12 6.29 -2.41
N LEU A 14 -12.16 7.11 -2.54
CA LEU A 14 -12.06 8.51 -2.98
C LEU A 14 -11.65 9.45 -1.85
N ASN A 15 -11.61 8.98 -0.60
CA ASN A 15 -11.13 9.73 0.57
C ASN A 15 -9.71 9.31 0.99
N LEU A 16 -9.05 8.46 0.19
CA LEU A 16 -7.65 8.09 0.45
C LEU A 16 -6.79 9.30 0.13
N GLU A 17 -6.05 9.75 1.14
CA GLU A 17 -5.03 10.77 0.94
C GLU A 17 -3.84 10.14 0.20
N PRO A 18 -3.02 10.93 -0.50
CA PRO A 18 -1.85 10.40 -1.22
C PRO A 18 -0.94 9.51 -0.36
N GLU A 19 -0.87 9.79 0.94
CA GLU A 19 -0.13 9.04 1.94
C GLU A 19 -0.71 7.64 2.17
N ASP A 20 -2.05 7.50 2.20
CA ASP A 20 -2.73 6.21 2.35
C ASP A 20 -2.49 5.32 1.12
N LEU A 21 -2.41 5.92 -0.07
CA LEU A 21 -2.11 5.22 -1.32
C LEU A 21 -0.65 4.76 -1.38
N ALA A 22 0.28 5.55 -0.83
CA ALA A 22 1.68 5.17 -0.71
C ALA A 22 1.88 4.07 0.34
N ALA A 23 1.19 4.14 1.48
CA ALA A 23 1.21 3.09 2.49
C ALA A 23 0.73 1.75 1.90
N LEU A 24 -0.35 1.78 1.12
CA LEU A 24 -0.87 0.60 0.45
C LEU A 24 0.14 -0.04 -0.52
N THR A 25 0.90 0.76 -1.28
CA THR A 25 1.91 0.21 -2.20
C THR A 25 3.10 -0.39 -1.46
N VAL A 26 3.48 0.17 -0.31
CA VAL A 26 4.51 -0.41 0.58
C VAL A 26 4.02 -1.74 1.17
N GLU A 27 2.81 -1.79 1.72
CA GLU A 27 2.25 -3.02 2.27
C GLU A 27 2.07 -4.10 1.21
N ALA A 28 1.60 -3.74 0.01
CA ALA A 28 1.45 -4.67 -1.10
C ALA A 28 2.81 -5.25 -1.56
N ALA A 29 3.85 -4.41 -1.65
CA ALA A 29 5.20 -4.84 -1.97
C ALA A 29 5.77 -5.81 -0.91
N ALA A 30 5.53 -5.52 0.37
CA ALA A 30 5.92 -6.38 1.49
C ALA A 30 5.22 -7.77 1.42
N MET A 31 3.90 -7.78 1.21
CA MET A 31 3.11 -9.02 1.15
C MET A 31 3.48 -9.90 -0.05
N ALA A 32 3.72 -9.28 -1.21
CA ALA A 32 4.11 -9.98 -2.43
C ALA A 32 5.61 -10.34 -2.48
N LYS A 33 6.41 -9.81 -1.55
CA LYS A 33 7.88 -9.97 -1.51
C LYS A 33 8.54 -9.55 -2.82
N VAL A 34 8.06 -8.45 -3.38
CA VAL A 34 8.59 -7.85 -4.62
C VAL A 34 9.05 -6.42 -4.35
N PRO A 35 9.94 -5.85 -5.19
CA PRO A 35 10.41 -4.49 -4.99
C PRO A 35 9.26 -3.47 -5.01
N LEU A 36 9.35 -2.47 -4.14
CA LEU A 36 8.44 -1.33 -4.16
C LEU A 36 8.57 -0.61 -5.50
N ALA A 37 7.43 -0.20 -6.08
CA ALA A 37 7.35 0.43 -7.39
C ALA A 37 8.40 1.54 -7.56
N GLY A 38 9.22 1.43 -8.63
CA GLY A 38 10.28 2.40 -8.94
C GLY A 38 11.56 2.27 -8.11
N THR A 39 11.67 1.25 -7.25
CA THR A 39 12.85 1.00 -6.40
C THR A 39 13.35 -0.44 -6.55
N SER A 40 14.52 -0.73 -5.99
CA SER A 40 15.04 -2.10 -5.83
C SER A 40 14.86 -2.66 -4.41
N TRP A 41 14.12 -1.96 -3.56
CA TRP A 41 13.94 -2.30 -2.15
C TRP A 41 12.69 -3.15 -1.92
N VAL A 42 12.81 -4.23 -1.15
CA VAL A 42 11.67 -5.08 -0.74
C VAL A 42 11.40 -4.86 0.74
N PRO A 43 10.25 -4.27 1.13
CA PRO A 43 9.96 -4.01 2.53
C PRO A 43 9.84 -5.32 3.33
N GLY A 44 10.48 -5.38 4.50
CA GLY A 44 10.43 -6.53 5.41
C GLY A 44 11.31 -7.72 5.02
N VAL A 45 12.23 -7.54 4.06
CA VAL A 45 13.24 -8.55 3.67
C VAL A 45 14.64 -8.18 4.19
N ASP A 46 14.71 -7.29 5.19
CA ASP A 46 15.89 -7.11 6.06
C ASP A 46 15.88 -8.10 7.23
#